data_AF-A0A6L7CJJ0-F1
#
_entry.id   AF-A0A6L7CJJ0-F1
#
_cell.length_a   1.000
_cell.length_b   1.000
_cell.length_c   1.000
_cell.angle_alpha   90.00
_cell.angle_beta   90.00
_cell.angle_gamma   90.00
#
_symmetry.space_group_name_H-M   'P 1'
#
loop_
_entity.id
_entity.type
_entity.pdbx_description
1 polymer ?
#
loop_
_entity_poly.entity_id
_entity_poly.type
_entity_poly.pdbx_seq_one_letter_code
_entity_poly.pdbx_strand_id
1 'polypeptide(L)' 'IVVVGIKDSIRDEAIKAFVVLNEGETLSEEEFFRFCEQNMAKFKVPSYLEIRKDLPRNCSGKIIRKNLK' A
#
# COMPACT_ATOMS: atom_id res chain seq x y z
N ILE A 1 -7.18 -1.01 2.58
CA ILE A 1 -5.95 -0.87 1.76
C ILE A 1 -5.99 0.44 0.98
N VAL A 2 -4.86 1.13 0.83
CA VAL A 2 -4.69 2.34 -0.01
C VAL A 2 -3.39 2.23 -0.79
N VAL A 3 -3.40 2.69 -2.04
CA VAL A 3 -2.22 2.69 -2.91
C VAL A 3 -1.97 4.11 -3.39
N VAL A 4 -0.72 4.57 -3.28
CA VAL A 4 -0.28 5.91 -3.71
C VAL A 4 1.08 5.83 -4.39
N GLY A 5 1.34 6.76 -5.31
CA GLY A 5 2.68 6.99 -5.85
C GLY A 5 3.52 7.73 -4.82
N ILE A 6 4.72 7.22 -4.56
CA ILE A 6 5.74 7.89 -3.76
C ILE A 6 6.92 8.24 -4.65
N LYS A 7 7.66 9.29 -4.27
CA LYS A 7 8.84 9.70 -5.02
C LYS A 7 9.90 8.60 -4.94
N ASP A 8 10.38 8.15 -6.08
CA ASP A 8 11.41 7.13 -6.20
C ASP A 8 12.59 7.68 -6.99
N SER A 9 13.80 7.41 -6.53
CA SER A 9 15.02 7.95 -7.15
C SER A 9 15.31 7.34 -8.52
N ILE A 10 14.70 6.20 -8.86
CA ILE A 10 14.96 5.44 -10.09
C ILE A 10 13.84 5.65 -11.09
N ARG A 11 12.57 5.66 -10.63
CA ARG A 11 11.39 5.66 -11.51
C ARG A 11 10.57 6.96 -11.51
N ASP A 12 11.07 8.02 -10.89
CA ASP A 12 10.34 9.25 -10.52
C ASP A 12 9.19 9.00 -9.52
N GLU A 13 8.32 8.02 -9.81
CA GLU A 13 7.26 7.53 -8.93
C GLU A 13 7.29 5.99 -8.82
N ALA A 14 7.34 5.50 -7.57
CA ALA A 14 7.10 4.09 -7.25
C ALA A 14 5.72 3.91 -6.60
N ILE A 15 5.10 2.76 -6.84
CA ILE A 15 3.79 2.43 -6.27
C ILE A 15 4.01 1.89 -4.85
N LYS A 16 3.44 2.54 -3.84
CA LYS A 16 3.45 2.06 -2.45
C LYS A 16 2.04 1.71 -1.97
N ALA A 17 1.91 0.52 -1.40
CA ALA A 17 0.67 0.03 -0.81
C ALA A 17 0.71 0.17 0.71
N PHE A 18 -0.35 0.76 1.28
CA PHE A 18 -0.59 0.85 2.70
C PHE A 18 -1.75 -0.08 3.08
N VAL A 19 -1.47 -1.05 3.93
CA VAL A 19 -2.44 -2.05 4.38
C VAL A 19 -2.73 -1.85 5.86
N VAL A 20 -4.00 -1.94 6.24
CA VAL A 20 -4.42 -2.08 7.63
C VAL A 20 -5.10 -3.43 7.71
N LEU A 21 -4.61 -4.26 8.63
CA LEU A 21 -5.16 -5.58 8.88
C LEU A 21 -6.31 -5.47 9.86
N ASN A 22 -7.28 -6.37 9.73
CA ASN A 22 -8.31 -6.54 10.74
C ASN A 22 -7.70 -7.19 11.99
N GLU A 23 -8.37 -7.06 13.13
CA GLU A 23 -7.89 -7.66 14.38
C GLU A 23 -7.76 -9.18 14.24
N GLY A 24 -6.61 -9.71 14.64
CA GLY A 24 -6.29 -11.15 14.55
C GLY A 24 -5.77 -11.62 13.19
N GLU A 25 -5.79 -10.77 12.16
CA GLU A 25 -5.26 -11.11 10.84
C GLU A 25 -3.75 -10.79 10.74
N THR A 26 -3.05 -11.61 9.97
CA THR A 26 -1.63 -11.41 9.66
C THR A 26 -1.42 -11.43 8.15
N LEU A 27 -0.46 -10.64 7.67
CA LEU A 27 -0.09 -10.61 6.26
C LEU A 27 1.42 -10.59 6.15
N SER A 28 1.99 -11.57 5.44
CA SER A 28 3.39 -11.53 5.05
C SER A 28 3.58 -10.65 3.82
N GLU A 29 4.72 -9.95 3.75
CA GLU A 29 5.11 -9.20 2.54
C GLU A 29 5.22 -10.13 1.33
N GLU A 30 5.79 -11.33 1.51
CA GLU A 30 5.96 -12.33 0.45
C GLU A 30 4.61 -12.78 -0.13
N GLU A 31 3.64 -13.06 0.74
CA GLU A 31 2.29 -13.45 0.34
C GLU A 31 1.58 -12.33 -0.42
N PHE A 32 1.74 -11.09 0.05
CA PHE A 32 1.18 -9.93 -0.61
C PHE A 32 1.75 -9.74 -2.02
N PHE A 33 3.07 -9.77 -2.17
CA PHE A 33 3.71 -9.58 -3.47
C PHE A 33 3.41 -10.75 -4.40
N ARG A 34 3.47 -11.99 -3.91
CA ARG A 34 3.10 -13.17 -4.70
C ARG A 34 1.66 -13.11 -5.19
N PHE A 35 0.72 -12.70 -4.33
CA PHE A 35 -0.67 -12.49 -4.72
C PHE A 35 -0.77 -11.42 -5.81
N CYS A 36 -0.07 -10.29 -5.67
CA CYS A 36 -0.07 -9.24 -6.67
C CYS A 36 0.53 -9.73 -8.00
N GLU A 37 1.70 -10.37 -8.00
CA GLU A 37 2.32 -10.88 -9.23
C GLU A 37 1.48 -11.90 -9.99
N GLN A 38 0.69 -12.72 -9.27
CA GLN A 38 -0.21 -13.69 -9.89
C GLN A 38 -1.48 -13.06 -10.48
N ASN A 39 -1.95 -11.95 -9.92
CA ASN A 39 -3.24 -11.34 -10.27
C ASN A 39 -3.12 -10.07 -11.11
N MET A 40 -1.92 -9.50 -11.29
CA MET A 40 -1.72 -8.29 -12.07
C MET A 40 -0.37 -8.28 -12.81
N ALA A 41 -0.29 -7.44 -13.85
CA ALA A 41 0.95 -7.25 -14.59
C ALA A 41 2.05 -6.63 -13.72
N LYS A 42 3.31 -7.01 -13.97
CA LYS A 42 4.49 -6.59 -13.17
C LYS A 42 4.59 -5.09 -12.89
N PHE A 43 4.19 -4.24 -13.84
CA PHE A 43 4.27 -2.78 -13.67
C PHE A 43 3.18 -2.20 -12.74
N LYS A 44 2.12 -2.97 -12.42
CA LYS A 44 1.07 -2.59 -11.46
C LYS A 44 1.34 -3.10 -10.05
N VAL A 45 2.27 -4.04 -9.91
CA VAL A 45 2.66 -4.58 -8.62
C VAL A 45 3.31 -3.44 -7.81
N PRO A 46 2.82 -3.18 -6.58
CA PRO A 46 3.46 -2.21 -5.71
C PRO A 46 4.95 -2.54 -5.54
N SER A 47 5.80 -1.52 -5.50
CA SER A 47 7.23 -1.69 -5.18
C SER A 47 7.48 -1.74 -3.68
N TYR A 48 6.53 -1.20 -2.89
CA TYR A 48 6.63 -1.12 -1.44
C TYR A 48 5.30 -1.51 -0.79
N LEU A 49 5.39 -2.24 0.32
CA LEU A 49 4.27 -2.56 1.21
C LEU A 49 4.56 -1.96 2.58
N GLU A 50 3.55 -1.33 3.19
CA GLU A 50 3.63 -0.87 4.57
C GLU A 50 2.35 -1.24 5.30
N ILE A 51 2.49 -2.05 6.34
CA ILE A 51 1.38 -2.47 7.20
C ILE A 51 1.29 -1.50 8.37
N ARG A 52 0.15 -0.82 8.51
CA ARG A 52 -0.14 0.13 9.58
C ARG A 52 -1.30 -0.36 10.44
N LYS A 53 -1.35 0.14 11.69
CA LYS A 53 -2.49 -0.09 12.58
C LYS A 53 -3.72 0.73 12.19
N ASP A 54 -3.52 1.92 11.62
CA ASP A 54 -4.59 2.76 11.09
C ASP A 54 -4.07 3.67 9.96
N LEU A 55 -5.00 4.25 9.20
CA LEU A 55 -4.72 5.23 8.16
C LEU A 55 -5.24 6.61 8.55
N PRO A 56 -4.55 7.70 8.17
CA PRO A 56 -5.00 9.05 8.46
C PRO A 56 -6.36 9.29 7.79
N ARG A 57 -7.39 9.52 8.60
CA ARG A 57 -8.74 9.84 8.15
C ARG A 57 -9.12 11.26 8.54
N ASN A 58 -9.96 11.90 7.73
CA ASN A 58 -10.58 13.17 8.09
C ASN A 58 -11.79 12.95 9.02
N CYS A 59 -12.40 14.04 9.48
CA CYS A 59 -13.57 14.00 10.37
C CYS A 59 -14.78 13.25 9.77
N SER A 60 -14.84 13.07 8.44
CA SER A 60 -15.87 12.30 7.74
C SER A 60 -15.46 10.85 7.48
N GLY A 61 -14.34 10.38 8.04
CA GLY A 61 -13.82 9.03 7.86
C GLY A 61 -13.13 8.75 6.53
N LYS A 62 -12.99 9.75 5.64
CA LYS A 62 -12.28 9.59 4.35
C LYS A 62 -10.77 9.62 4.56
N ILE A 63 -10.06 8.76 3.84
CA ILE A 63 -8.61 8.65 3.95
C ILE A 63 -7.93 9.86 3.31
N ILE A 64 -7.01 10.48 4.05
CA ILE A 64 -6.24 11.64 3.62
C ILE A 64 -4.97 11.16 2.92
N ARG A 65 -5.06 10.97 1.60
CA ARG A 65 -3.91 10.53 0.77
C ARG A 65 -2.71 11.47 0.84
N LYS A 66 -2.90 12.77 1.11
CA LYS A 66 -1.82 13.74 1.26
C LYS A 66 -0.87 13.43 2.42
N ASN A 67 -1.35 12.74 3.45
CA ASN A 67 -0.58 12.34 4.62
C ASN A 67 0.05 10.94 4.45
N LEU A 68 -0.12 10.34 3.26
CA LEU A 68 0.48 9.09 2.84
C LEU A 68 1.50 9.42 1.75
N LYS A 69 2.72 9.77 2.16
CA LYS A 69 3.88 9.94 1.29
C LYS A 69 5.06 9.20 1.89
#